data_AF-A0A503PTZ8-F1
#
_entry.id   AF-A0A503PTZ8-F1
#
_cell.length_a   1.000
_cell.length_b   1.000
_cell.length_c   1.000
_cell.angle_alpha   90.00
_cell.angle_beta   90.00
_cell.angle_gamma   90.00
#
_symmetry.space_group_name_H-M   'P 1'
#
loop_
_entity.id
_entity.type
_entity.pdbx_description
1 polymer ?
#
loop_
_entity_poly.entity_id
_entity_poly.type
_entity_poly.pdbx_seq_one_letter_code
_entity_poly.pdbx_strand_id
1 'polypeptide(L)'
;MAKDYVSSMAAMFSVANADMKACVQSLIDEGDLTPWHSRPKWEGRLGVHKGKALGSSVSLHELTLANLMLSITGAVANSNGQKVFKTLKNKELHCSEAEMKAHLASLCAEHKGKCAITGLTMHLHGQDDCDSDMLVSPDRIDSYGHYSIGNVQLVCRFVNFWKMAQDNNRFAELLDRVVAYRHADTL
;
A
#
# COMPACT_ATOMS: atom_id res chain seq x y z
N MET A 1 9.58 9.38 28.32
CA MET A 1 8.81 9.49 27.05
C MET A 1 9.65 9.10 25.83
N ALA A 2 10.72 9.83 25.44
CA ALA A 2 11.58 9.42 24.31
C ALA A 2 12.52 8.24 24.66
N LYS A 3 13.08 8.26 25.87
CA LYS A 3 13.92 7.19 26.44
C LYS A 3 13.21 5.83 26.49
N ASP A 4 11.94 5.84 26.86
CA ASP A 4 11.12 4.62 26.98
C ASP A 4 10.76 4.04 25.60
N TYR A 5 10.59 4.91 24.59
CA TYR A 5 10.35 4.54 23.21
C TYR A 5 11.59 3.93 22.54
N VAL A 6 12.78 4.50 22.78
CA VAL A 6 14.05 3.95 22.27
C VAL A 6 14.42 2.64 22.98
N SER A 7 14.12 2.53 24.28
CA SER A 7 14.34 1.30 25.06
C SER A 7 13.46 0.15 24.57
N SER A 8 12.22 0.42 24.15
CA SER A 8 11.34 -0.61 23.58
C SER A 8 11.79 -1.07 22.20
N MET A 9 12.36 -0.17 21.38
CA MET A 9 12.97 -0.53 20.09
C MET A 9 14.26 -1.34 20.25
N ALA A 10 15.09 -1.03 21.25
CA ALA A 10 16.28 -1.83 21.58
C ALA A 10 15.94 -3.25 22.05
N ALA A 11 14.72 -3.51 22.51
CA ALA A 11 14.24 -4.86 22.80
C ALA A 11 13.83 -5.62 21.53
N MET A 12 13.42 -4.92 20.46
CA MET A 12 13.03 -5.52 19.17
C MET A 12 14.23 -5.88 18.29
N PHE A 13 15.33 -5.15 18.40
CA PHE A 13 16.60 -5.52 17.76
C PHE A 13 17.46 -6.22 18.80
N SER A 14 17.67 -7.54 18.70
CA SER A 14 18.50 -8.23 19.69
C SER A 14 19.87 -7.54 19.77
N VAL A 15 20.14 -6.91 20.90
CA VAL A 15 21.44 -6.29 21.17
C VAL A 15 22.38 -7.46 21.43
N ALA A 16 23.01 -7.93 20.34
CA ALA A 16 23.58 -9.27 20.24
C ALA A 16 24.76 -9.56 21.20
N ASN A 17 25.23 -8.59 21.99
CA ASN A 17 26.23 -8.79 23.04
C ASN A 17 26.23 -7.66 24.08
N ALA A 18 26.86 -7.93 25.23
CA ALA A 18 26.96 -7.01 26.38
C ALA A 18 27.64 -5.67 26.04
N ASP A 19 28.52 -5.66 25.06
CA ASP A 19 29.26 -4.48 24.61
C ASP A 19 28.37 -3.48 23.85
N MET A 20 27.46 -3.97 23.00
CA MET A 20 26.43 -3.11 22.41
C MET A 20 25.42 -2.60 23.45
N LYS A 21 25.10 -3.41 24.48
CA LYS A 21 24.18 -2.99 25.56
C LYS A 21 24.74 -1.79 26.32
N ALA A 22 26.05 -1.78 26.60
CA ALA A 22 26.73 -0.66 27.23
C ALA A 22 26.75 0.62 26.35
N CYS A 23 26.88 0.46 25.03
CA CYS A 23 26.80 1.57 24.07
C CYS A 23 25.40 2.19 24.05
N VAL A 24 24.36 1.37 23.92
CA VAL A 24 22.96 1.81 23.88
C VAL A 24 22.57 2.48 25.20
N GLN A 25 23.03 1.94 26.34
CA GLN A 25 22.78 2.55 27.64
C GLN A 25 23.41 3.95 27.75
N SER A 26 24.65 4.11 27.29
CA SER A 26 25.34 5.41 27.30
C SER A 26 24.65 6.43 26.39
N LEU A 27 24.10 5.99 25.24
CA LEU A 27 23.29 6.83 24.35
C LEU A 27 21.98 7.28 25.01
N ILE A 28 21.34 6.38 25.76
CA ILE A 28 20.08 6.62 26.48
C ILE A 28 20.27 7.54 27.70
N ASP A 29 21.45 7.52 28.30
CA ASP A 29 21.81 8.32 29.47
C ASP A 29 22.52 9.64 29.12
N GLU A 30 22.60 9.99 27.82
CA GLU A 30 23.32 11.16 27.30
C GLU A 30 24.80 11.20 27.73
N GLY A 31 25.39 10.02 27.94
CA GLY A 31 26.79 9.86 28.33
C GLY A 31 27.77 10.11 27.19
N ASP A 32 29.06 10.23 27.54
CA ASP A 32 30.14 10.33 26.55
C ASP A 32 30.19 9.05 25.71
N LEU A 33 30.19 9.19 24.38
CA LEU A 33 30.27 8.08 23.42
C LEU A 33 31.66 7.93 22.78
N THR A 34 32.62 8.78 23.15
CA THR A 34 33.98 8.77 22.64
C THR A 34 34.65 7.38 22.71
N PRO A 35 34.53 6.60 23.81
CA PRO A 35 35.13 5.26 23.89
C PRO A 35 34.63 4.25 22.84
N TRP A 36 33.43 4.45 22.30
CA TRP A 36 32.86 3.61 21.25
C TRP A 36 33.23 4.13 19.87
N HIS A 37 33.29 5.46 19.70
CA HIS A 37 33.66 6.11 18.46
C HIS A 37 35.14 5.94 18.10
N SER A 38 36.02 5.78 19.10
CA SER A 38 37.46 5.57 18.92
C SER A 38 37.87 4.12 18.60
N ARG A 39 36.90 3.22 18.33
CA ARG A 39 37.19 1.80 18.08
C ARG A 39 37.55 1.56 16.61
N PRO A 40 38.52 0.68 16.29
CA PRO A 40 38.91 0.41 14.89
C PRO A 40 37.76 -0.12 14.01
N LYS A 41 36.88 -0.95 14.59
CA LYS A 41 35.65 -1.44 13.93
C LYS A 41 34.60 -0.33 13.69
N TRP A 42 34.66 0.76 14.45
CA TRP A 42 33.81 1.92 14.27
C TRP A 42 34.35 2.81 13.14
N GLU A 43 35.64 3.13 13.16
CA GLU A 43 36.32 3.88 12.08
C GLU A 43 36.20 3.20 10.71
N GLY A 44 36.30 1.86 10.68
CA GLY A 44 36.08 1.07 9.46
C GLY A 44 34.63 1.10 8.95
N ARG A 45 33.64 1.22 9.84
CA ARG A 45 32.20 1.37 9.49
C ARG A 45 31.83 2.78 9.09
N LEU A 46 32.48 3.77 9.71
CA LEU A 46 32.38 5.19 9.35
C LEU A 46 33.05 5.51 8.01
N GLY A 47 33.65 4.52 7.32
CA GLY A 47 34.20 4.70 5.98
C GLY A 47 35.28 5.79 5.89
N VAL A 48 35.99 6.09 7.00
CA VAL A 48 36.96 7.19 7.10
C VAL A 48 38.07 7.06 6.04
N HIS A 49 38.48 5.83 5.74
CA HIS A 49 39.44 5.52 4.67
C HIS A 49 38.80 5.22 3.30
N LYS A 50 37.46 5.21 3.20
CA LYS A 50 36.69 4.96 1.98
C LYS A 50 35.92 6.19 1.48
N GLY A 51 36.18 7.37 2.06
CA GLY A 51 35.55 8.63 1.66
C GLY A 51 34.05 8.74 1.96
N LYS A 52 33.49 7.90 2.84
CA LYS A 52 32.06 7.95 3.20
C LYS A 52 31.88 8.01 4.70
N ALA A 53 31.92 9.22 5.25
CA ALA A 53 31.50 9.48 6.62
C ALA A 53 30.04 9.04 6.80
N LEU A 54 29.77 8.21 7.81
CA LEU A 54 28.41 7.91 8.29
C LEU A 54 27.84 9.22 8.86
N GLY A 55 27.09 9.95 8.03
CA GLY A 55 26.60 11.29 8.37
C GLY A 55 26.60 12.29 7.21
N SER A 56 26.98 11.89 5.99
CA SER A 56 26.63 12.70 4.82
C SER A 56 25.11 12.73 4.71
N SER A 57 24.51 13.93 4.67
CA SER A 57 23.11 14.14 4.30
C SER A 57 22.78 13.29 3.08
N VAL A 58 22.18 12.12 3.27
CA VAL A 58 21.77 11.28 2.15
C VAL A 58 20.77 12.12 1.39
N SER A 59 21.11 12.46 0.15
CA SER A 59 20.19 13.24 -0.67
C SER A 59 18.87 12.48 -0.78
N LEU A 60 17.74 13.19 -0.89
CA LEU A 60 16.44 12.55 -1.10
C LEU A 60 16.47 11.57 -2.28
N HIS A 61 17.28 11.88 -3.29
CA HIS A 61 17.53 11.03 -4.44
C HIS A 61 18.22 9.70 -4.06
N GLU A 62 19.33 9.74 -3.31
CA GLU A 62 20.03 8.51 -2.87
C GLU A 62 19.17 7.65 -1.95
N LEU A 63 18.39 8.27 -1.04
CA LEU A 63 17.44 7.55 -0.20
C LEU A 63 16.35 6.86 -1.04
N THR A 64 15.83 7.56 -2.06
CA THR A 64 14.84 7.02 -2.98
C THR A 64 15.41 5.83 -3.75
N LEU A 65 16.61 5.97 -4.33
CA LEU A 65 17.26 4.88 -5.05
C LEU A 65 17.48 3.65 -4.17
N ALA A 66 17.89 3.84 -2.91
CA ALA A 66 18.04 2.75 -1.95
C ALA A 66 16.72 2.03 -1.70
N ASN A 67 15.62 2.77 -1.47
CA ASN A 67 14.29 2.19 -1.26
C ASN A 67 13.78 1.44 -2.50
N LEU A 68 13.98 1.99 -3.70
CA LEU A 68 13.62 1.33 -4.96
C LEU A 68 14.39 0.01 -5.11
N MET A 69 15.70 0.01 -4.85
CA MET A 69 16.51 -1.21 -4.90
C MET A 69 16.05 -2.24 -3.88
N LEU A 70 15.68 -1.85 -2.66
CA LEU A 70 15.12 -2.75 -1.65
C LEU A 70 13.80 -3.39 -2.12
N SER A 71 12.93 -2.61 -2.76
CA SER A 71 11.69 -3.14 -3.36
C SER A 71 11.98 -4.16 -4.46
N ILE A 72 12.95 -3.87 -5.33
CA ILE A 72 13.35 -4.76 -6.43
C ILE A 72 13.94 -6.06 -5.89
N THR A 73 14.90 -5.99 -4.96
CA THR A 73 15.52 -7.19 -4.40
C THR A 73 14.51 -8.02 -3.63
N GLY A 74 13.59 -7.39 -2.91
CA GLY A 74 12.45 -8.05 -2.27
C GLY A 74 11.56 -8.79 -3.29
N ALA A 75 11.21 -8.16 -4.42
CA ALA A 75 10.42 -8.80 -5.47
C ALA A 75 11.17 -9.99 -6.11
N VAL A 76 12.47 -9.84 -6.43
CA VAL A 76 13.29 -10.92 -7.00
C VAL A 76 13.37 -12.12 -6.05
N ALA A 77 13.56 -11.87 -4.76
CA ALA A 77 13.65 -12.94 -3.76
C ALA A 77 12.32 -13.68 -3.57
N ASN A 78 11.19 -12.97 -3.61
CA ASN A 78 9.88 -13.50 -3.23
C ASN A 78 8.97 -13.90 -4.41
N SER A 79 9.24 -13.43 -5.63
CA SER A 79 8.45 -13.72 -6.85
C SER A 79 9.20 -14.62 -7.82
N ASN A 80 9.95 -15.59 -7.29
CA ASN A 80 10.82 -16.52 -8.02
C ASN A 80 10.09 -17.72 -8.66
N GLY A 81 8.80 -17.57 -8.98
CA GLY A 81 7.98 -18.64 -9.56
C GLY A 81 7.47 -19.70 -8.56
N GLN A 82 7.70 -19.50 -7.25
CA GLN A 82 7.14 -20.37 -6.22
C GLN A 82 5.61 -20.42 -6.26
N LYS A 83 5.05 -21.61 -6.02
CA LYS A 83 3.61 -21.80 -5.80
C LYS A 83 3.32 -21.58 -4.32
N VAL A 84 2.56 -20.53 -4.03
CA VAL A 84 2.13 -20.20 -2.67
C VAL A 84 0.65 -20.53 -2.48
N PHE A 85 0.29 -21.09 -1.33
CA PHE A 85 -1.10 -21.22 -0.93
C PHE A 85 -1.53 -19.90 -0.30
N LYS A 86 -2.61 -19.30 -0.82
CA LYS A 86 -3.16 -18.04 -0.30
C LYS A 86 -4.55 -18.29 0.27
N THR A 87 -4.80 -17.75 1.46
CA THR A 87 -6.14 -17.68 2.02
C THR A 87 -6.99 -16.72 1.21
N LEU A 88 -8.11 -17.21 0.67
CA LEU A 88 -9.10 -16.38 -0.01
C LEU A 88 -9.99 -15.69 1.04
N LYS A 89 -10.39 -14.45 0.77
CA LYS A 89 -11.34 -13.74 1.63
C LYS A 89 -12.67 -14.51 1.65
N ASN A 90 -13.24 -14.73 2.84
CA ASN A 90 -14.59 -15.25 2.95
C ASN A 90 -15.59 -14.19 2.47
N LYS A 91 -16.40 -14.53 1.47
CA LYS A 91 -17.39 -13.62 0.86
C LYS A 91 -18.75 -14.30 0.91
N GLU A 92 -19.57 -13.86 1.85
CA GLU A 92 -20.94 -14.36 2.03
C GLU A 92 -21.93 -13.37 1.42
N LEU A 93 -23.12 -13.88 1.11
CA LEU A 93 -24.28 -13.10 0.75
C LEU A 93 -25.19 -13.00 1.98
N HIS A 94 -25.34 -11.80 2.52
CA HIS A 94 -26.11 -11.53 3.75
C HIS A 94 -27.53 -11.02 3.44
N CYS A 95 -28.17 -11.65 2.46
CA CYS A 95 -29.59 -11.50 2.12
C CYS A 95 -29.99 -12.67 1.20
N SER A 96 -31.26 -12.79 0.86
CA SER A 96 -31.69 -13.70 -0.19
C SER A 96 -31.22 -13.23 -1.57
N GLU A 97 -31.11 -14.16 -2.53
CA GLU A 97 -30.81 -13.81 -3.92
C GLU A 97 -31.88 -12.91 -4.53
N ALA A 98 -33.15 -13.09 -4.15
CA ALA A 98 -34.26 -12.26 -4.62
C ALA A 98 -34.11 -10.81 -4.15
N GLU A 99 -33.76 -10.59 -2.88
CA GLU A 99 -33.48 -9.26 -2.33
C GLU A 99 -32.27 -8.61 -3.01
N MET A 100 -31.17 -9.36 -3.19
CA MET A 100 -30.00 -8.83 -3.87
C MET A 100 -30.31 -8.46 -5.32
N LYS A 101 -31.05 -9.30 -6.05
CA LYS A 101 -31.46 -9.01 -7.44
C LYS A 101 -32.33 -7.78 -7.52
N ALA A 102 -33.30 -7.63 -6.62
CA ALA A 102 -34.15 -6.45 -6.55
C ALA A 102 -33.31 -5.19 -6.26
N HIS A 103 -32.38 -5.27 -5.32
CA HIS A 103 -31.48 -4.17 -4.98
C HIS A 103 -30.55 -3.78 -6.15
N LEU A 104 -29.94 -4.75 -6.84
CA LEU A 104 -29.14 -4.49 -8.04
C LEU A 104 -29.95 -3.82 -9.15
N ALA A 105 -31.23 -4.21 -9.33
CA ALA A 105 -32.13 -3.57 -10.27
C ALA A 105 -32.43 -2.10 -9.88
N SER A 106 -32.67 -1.84 -8.58
CA SER A 106 -32.82 -0.47 -8.06
C SER A 106 -31.56 0.36 -8.30
N LEU A 107 -30.38 -0.16 -8.01
CA LEU A 107 -29.10 0.52 -8.27
C LEU A 107 -28.94 0.86 -9.76
N CYS A 108 -29.21 -0.10 -10.66
CA CYS A 108 -29.16 0.16 -12.10
C CYS A 108 -30.05 1.35 -12.51
N ALA A 109 -31.27 1.41 -11.98
CA ALA A 109 -32.24 2.46 -12.29
C ALA A 109 -31.85 3.82 -11.69
N GLU A 110 -31.50 3.85 -10.41
CA GLU A 110 -31.14 5.07 -9.67
C GLU A 110 -29.89 5.73 -10.24
N HIS A 111 -28.86 4.94 -10.52
CA HIS A 111 -27.60 5.43 -11.07
C HIS A 111 -27.65 5.67 -12.59
N LYS A 112 -28.77 5.35 -13.26
CA LYS A 112 -28.97 5.54 -14.72
C LYS A 112 -27.83 4.94 -15.55
N GLY A 113 -27.36 3.75 -15.15
CA GLY A 113 -26.24 3.07 -15.82
C GLY A 113 -24.88 3.75 -15.65
N LYS A 114 -24.68 4.63 -14.66
CA LYS A 114 -23.38 5.25 -14.35
C LYS A 114 -22.63 4.50 -13.26
N CYS A 115 -21.30 4.40 -13.43
CA CYS A 115 -20.38 3.86 -12.46
C CYS A 115 -20.42 4.71 -11.18
N ALA A 116 -20.64 4.09 -10.03
CA ALA A 116 -20.76 4.78 -8.74
C ALA A 116 -19.50 5.56 -8.33
N ILE A 117 -18.32 5.12 -8.75
CA ILE A 117 -17.04 5.74 -8.38
C ILE A 117 -16.60 6.80 -9.38
N THR A 118 -16.70 6.52 -10.69
CA THR A 118 -16.12 7.38 -11.73
C THR A 118 -17.15 8.17 -12.53
N GLY A 119 -18.45 7.86 -12.41
CA GLY A 119 -19.51 8.46 -13.22
C GLY A 119 -19.51 8.07 -14.70
N LEU A 120 -18.59 7.20 -15.13
CA LEU A 120 -18.55 6.68 -16.50
C LEU A 120 -19.81 5.87 -16.82
N THR A 121 -20.24 5.90 -18.08
CA THR A 121 -21.34 5.03 -18.54
C THR A 121 -20.89 3.58 -18.50
N MET A 122 -21.64 2.73 -17.82
CA MET A 122 -21.41 1.28 -17.81
C MET A 122 -22.10 0.61 -18.99
N HIS A 123 -21.49 -0.46 -19.47
CA HIS A 123 -22.06 -1.33 -20.48
C HIS A 123 -22.87 -2.45 -19.83
N LEU A 124 -24.02 -2.80 -20.41
CA LEU A 124 -24.85 -3.91 -19.94
C LEU A 124 -24.36 -5.24 -20.52
N HIS A 125 -24.61 -6.32 -19.79
CA HIS A 125 -24.37 -7.66 -20.32
C HIS A 125 -25.29 -7.93 -21.52
N GLY A 126 -24.69 -8.30 -22.65
CA GLY A 126 -25.43 -8.66 -23.87
C GLY A 126 -25.89 -7.46 -24.71
N GLN A 127 -25.47 -6.22 -24.39
CA GLN A 127 -25.63 -5.10 -25.32
C GLN A 127 -24.69 -5.28 -26.53
N ASP A 128 -25.08 -4.74 -27.69
CA ASP A 128 -24.22 -4.68 -28.86
C ASP A 128 -23.02 -3.73 -28.63
N ASP A 129 -21.90 -3.99 -29.32
CA ASP A 129 -20.65 -3.20 -29.25
C ASP A 129 -20.14 -2.94 -27.83
N CYS A 130 -20.30 -3.91 -26.94
CA CYS A 130 -19.85 -3.79 -25.55
C CYS A 130 -18.33 -3.95 -25.41
N ASP A 131 -17.67 -2.92 -24.89
CA ASP A 131 -16.34 -3.07 -24.29
C ASP A 131 -16.45 -3.86 -22.97
N SER A 132 -15.69 -4.96 -22.88
CA SER A 132 -15.65 -5.85 -21.73
C SER A 132 -15.18 -5.18 -20.44
N ASP A 133 -14.31 -4.17 -20.55
CA ASP A 133 -13.78 -3.43 -19.39
C ASP A 133 -14.80 -2.43 -18.84
N MET A 134 -15.73 -1.99 -19.69
CA MET A 134 -16.81 -1.06 -19.34
C MET A 134 -18.06 -1.78 -18.82
N LEU A 135 -18.12 -3.12 -18.88
CA LEU A 135 -19.25 -3.90 -18.37
C LEU A 135 -19.55 -3.58 -16.91
N VAL A 136 -20.83 -3.51 -16.58
CA VAL A 136 -21.31 -3.38 -15.20
C VAL A 136 -20.76 -4.52 -14.34
N SER A 137 -20.29 -4.18 -13.14
CA SER A 137 -19.73 -5.12 -12.19
C SER A 137 -20.16 -4.76 -10.77
N PRO A 138 -20.56 -5.75 -9.94
CA PRO A 138 -20.82 -5.51 -8.52
C PRO A 138 -19.49 -5.34 -7.78
N ASP A 139 -19.29 -4.18 -7.15
CA ASP A 139 -18.19 -3.90 -6.25
C ASP A 139 -18.69 -3.79 -4.81
N ARG A 140 -17.81 -4.10 -3.85
CA ARG A 140 -18.08 -3.90 -2.43
C ARG A 140 -17.51 -2.56 -2.00
N ILE A 141 -18.38 -1.71 -1.45
CA ILE A 141 -18.00 -0.39 -0.92
C ILE A 141 -16.87 -0.57 0.10
N ASP A 142 -17.12 -1.38 1.13
CA ASP A 142 -16.09 -1.98 1.97
C ASP A 142 -15.66 -3.35 1.44
N SER A 143 -14.44 -3.40 0.92
CA SER A 143 -13.82 -4.60 0.36
C SER A 143 -13.37 -5.64 1.41
N TYR A 144 -13.45 -5.31 2.70
CA TYR A 144 -13.25 -6.22 3.82
C TYR A 144 -14.56 -6.84 4.32
N GLY A 145 -15.70 -6.19 4.09
CA GLY A 145 -17.03 -6.72 4.37
C GLY A 145 -17.55 -7.77 3.38
N HIS A 146 -18.77 -8.25 3.65
CA HIS A 146 -19.50 -9.23 2.85
C HIS A 146 -20.44 -8.56 1.82
N TYR A 147 -21.08 -9.34 0.94
CA TYR A 147 -22.11 -8.82 0.06
C TYR A 147 -23.41 -8.64 0.84
N SER A 148 -23.84 -7.41 1.00
CA SER A 148 -25.10 -7.03 1.66
C SER A 148 -25.70 -5.82 0.97
N ILE A 149 -26.99 -5.58 1.18
CA ILE A 149 -27.74 -4.47 0.56
C ILE A 149 -27.09 -3.10 0.85
N GLY A 150 -26.39 -2.94 1.99
CA GLY A 150 -25.70 -1.70 2.32
C GLY A 150 -24.24 -1.61 1.86
N ASN A 151 -23.68 -2.69 1.30
CA ASN A 151 -22.26 -2.78 0.96
C ASN A 151 -21.99 -3.08 -0.52
N VAL A 152 -22.99 -2.99 -1.38
CA VAL A 152 -22.87 -3.25 -2.82
C VAL A 152 -23.09 -1.96 -3.60
N GLN A 153 -22.24 -1.75 -4.60
CA GLN A 153 -22.36 -0.66 -5.58
C GLN A 153 -22.11 -1.20 -6.99
N LEU A 154 -22.56 -0.48 -8.02
CA LEU A 154 -22.32 -0.83 -9.42
C LEU A 154 -21.23 0.06 -10.01
N VAL A 155 -20.22 -0.57 -10.60
CA VAL A 155 -19.07 0.12 -11.22
C VAL A 155 -18.73 -0.51 -12.56
N CYS A 156 -17.90 0.16 -13.37
CA CYS A 156 -17.27 -0.48 -14.53
C CYS A 156 -16.36 -1.63 -14.07
N ARG A 157 -16.25 -2.70 -14.86
CA ARG A 157 -15.41 -3.86 -14.54
C ARG A 157 -13.95 -3.49 -14.30
N PHE A 158 -13.38 -2.60 -15.12
CA PHE A 158 -12.00 -2.17 -14.92
C PHE A 158 -11.82 -1.42 -13.59
N VAL A 159 -12.83 -0.64 -13.17
CA VAL A 159 -12.81 0.09 -11.90
C VAL A 159 -12.77 -0.87 -10.71
N ASN A 160 -13.61 -1.91 -10.72
CA ASN A 160 -13.58 -2.97 -9.69
C ASN A 160 -12.20 -3.64 -9.65
N PHE A 161 -11.66 -3.98 -10.82
CA PHE A 161 -10.36 -4.64 -10.94
C PHE A 161 -9.19 -3.77 -10.46
N TRP A 162 -9.20 -2.46 -10.74
CA TRP A 162 -8.13 -1.55 -10.34
C TRP A 162 -8.22 -1.13 -8.89
N LYS A 163 -9.44 -0.88 -8.39
CA LYS A 163 -9.69 -0.52 -6.99
C LYS A 163 -9.21 -1.62 -6.05
N MET A 164 -9.39 -2.90 -6.41
CA MET A 164 -9.03 -4.06 -5.60
C MET A 164 -9.62 -4.01 -4.18
N ALA A 165 -8.83 -3.60 -3.19
CA ALA A 165 -9.26 -3.46 -1.79
C ALA A 165 -9.06 -2.02 -1.27
N GLN A 166 -8.72 -1.09 -2.16
CA GLN A 166 -8.57 0.31 -1.82
C GLN A 166 -9.94 0.94 -1.56
N ASP A 167 -9.93 1.99 -0.72
CA ASP A 167 -11.06 2.87 -0.47
C ASP A 167 -11.52 3.60 -1.76
N ASN A 168 -12.84 3.85 -1.87
CA ASN A 168 -13.46 4.56 -3.00
C ASN A 168 -12.84 5.94 -3.21
N ASN A 169 -12.78 6.75 -2.15
CA ASN A 169 -12.36 8.14 -2.25
C ASN A 169 -10.88 8.22 -2.62
N ARG A 170 -10.05 7.38 -1.98
CA ARG A 170 -8.63 7.34 -2.32
C ARG A 170 -8.38 6.92 -3.76
N PHE A 171 -9.17 6.00 -4.28
CA PHE A 171 -9.08 5.59 -5.69
C PHE A 171 -9.49 6.71 -6.65
N ALA A 172 -10.62 7.38 -6.39
CA ALA A 172 -11.08 8.52 -7.17
C ALA A 172 -10.04 9.65 -7.18
N GLU A 173 -9.51 10.04 -6.01
CA GLU A 173 -8.47 11.08 -5.90
C GLU A 173 -7.22 10.79 -6.75
N LEU A 174 -6.79 9.53 -6.81
CA LEU A 174 -5.63 9.13 -7.60
C LEU A 174 -5.93 9.18 -9.10
N LEU A 175 -7.14 8.78 -9.51
CA LEU A 175 -7.59 8.92 -10.90
C LEU A 175 -7.68 10.38 -11.33
N ASP A 176 -8.23 11.25 -10.47
CA ASP A 176 -8.35 12.68 -10.76
C ASP A 176 -6.99 13.34 -11.02
N ARG A 177 -5.93 12.90 -10.31
CA ARG A 177 -4.56 13.35 -10.58
C ARG A 177 -4.09 12.97 -11.98
N VAL A 178 -4.40 11.75 -12.43
CA VAL A 178 -4.05 11.30 -13.78
C VAL A 178 -4.80 12.13 -14.82
N VAL A 179 -6.10 12.33 -14.62
CA VAL A 179 -6.95 13.13 -15.52
C VAL A 179 -6.45 14.57 -15.59
N ALA A 180 -6.21 15.22 -14.45
CA ALA A 180 -5.70 16.59 -14.37
C ALA A 180 -4.37 16.75 -15.11
N TYR A 181 -3.43 15.81 -14.93
CA TYR A 181 -2.16 15.82 -15.63
C TYR A 181 -2.34 15.71 -17.15
N ARG A 182 -3.19 14.79 -17.62
CA ARG A 182 -3.45 14.60 -19.06
C ARG A 182 -4.10 15.82 -19.71
N HIS A 183 -4.97 16.53 -19.00
CA HIS A 183 -5.56 17.77 -19.49
C HIS A 183 -4.56 18.94 -19.49
N ALA A 184 -3.66 19.01 -18.52
CA ALA A 184 -2.62 20.04 -18.47
C ALA A 184 -1.61 19.92 -19.64
N ASP A 185 -1.31 18.70 -20.09
CA ASP A 185 -0.42 18.45 -21.23
C ASP A 185 -1.09 18.63 -22.62
N THR A 186 -2.41 18.91 -22.67
CA THR A 186 -3.17 19.09 -23.92
C THR A 186 -3.47 20.58 -24.23
N LEU A 187 -3.00 21.52 -23.39
CA LEU A 187 -3.06 22.97 -23.58
C LEU A 187 -1.65 23.54 -23.81
#